data_AF-A0A947NYN6-F1
#
_entry.id   AF-A0A947NYN6-F1
#
_cell.length_a   1.000
_cell.length_b   1.000
_cell.length_c   1.000
_cell.angle_alpha   90.00
_cell.angle_beta   90.00
_cell.angle_gamma   90.00
#
_symmetry.space_group_name_H-M   'P 1'
#
loop_
_entity.id
_entity.type
_entity.pdbx_description
1 polymer ?
#
loop_
_entity_poly.entity_id
_entity_poly.type
_entity_poly.pdbx_seq_one_letter_code
_entity_poly.pdbx_strand_id
1 'polypeptide(L)'
;MKKGNLLIVFILIIGLAAIVGSIAFLTSTSIKSAGYLIKNDKAFYIAEAGLEKAIWNFNTGIGSSWRTSGSTESFGGGSYTMRVADAPNGDVIITAEGSYQGRTRSLQIRYQQYSDAFDYAVYSIQDLSLGNNTTISGDIFVDGDVEIKNNAEVVDGVVVTTEGHSVTGGGSWIPGTPPDPLPTPPTLDTTFYDNEIATALASGTVNYNYSGTLNLAGGTIYASNDINIDGTIIGPGSLVAGNNITIDNSTAIGSNILLICQNVLDINNNCTIAADTTLFATNQVTLHNNVVGTEIIILTPSIVDINNNVTITGFIFSGQLTLSNNVVFSGSIQTGGFSADNTIGNNSSITYDPSYLPDVLPPGLDVGYSLAEDSWKEL
;
A
#
# COMPACT_ATOMS: atom_id res chain seq x y z
N MET A 1 90.17 5.08 19.67
CA MET A 1 88.79 4.75 20.10
C MET A 1 88.84 3.55 21.01
N LYS A 2 88.27 3.64 22.22
CA LYS A 2 88.16 2.49 23.13
C LYS A 2 87.15 1.51 22.54
N LYS A 3 87.43 0.21 22.58
CA LYS A 3 86.61 -0.87 21.98
C LYS A 3 85.10 -0.79 22.34
N GLY A 4 84.75 -0.17 23.47
CA GLY A 4 83.36 0.08 23.88
C GLY A 4 82.55 1.04 23.00
N ASN A 5 83.18 2.04 22.36
CA ASN A 5 82.45 2.99 21.51
C ASN A 5 81.96 2.35 20.20
N LEU A 6 82.69 1.34 19.68
CA LEU A 6 82.31 0.64 18.46
C LEU A 6 81.03 -0.19 18.67
N LEU A 7 80.90 -0.81 19.85
CA LEU A 7 79.73 -1.60 20.22
C LEU A 7 78.46 -0.72 20.29
N ILE A 8 78.57 0.46 20.90
CA ILE A 8 77.44 1.41 21.03
C ILE A 8 76.98 1.89 19.65
N VAL A 9 77.91 2.23 18.75
CA VAL A 9 77.58 2.64 17.37
C VAL A 9 76.92 1.50 16.60
N PHE A 10 77.39 0.26 16.77
CA PHE A 10 76.80 -0.91 16.13
C PHE A 10 75.36 -1.16 16.59
N ILE A 11 75.10 -1.09 17.91
CA ILE A 11 73.75 -1.23 18.47
C ILE A 11 72.83 -0.11 17.94
N LEU A 12 73.33 1.13 17.86
CA LEU A 12 72.59 2.27 17.29
C LEU A 12 72.22 2.03 15.82
N ILE A 13 73.15 1.51 15.01
CA ILE A 13 72.90 1.21 13.60
C ILE A 13 71.85 0.11 13.45
N ILE A 14 71.92 -0.95 14.26
CA ILE A 14 70.91 -2.02 14.25
C ILE A 14 69.55 -1.48 14.69
N GLY A 15 69.51 -0.66 15.75
CA GLY A 15 68.27 -0.02 16.22
C GLY A 15 67.62 0.85 15.15
N LEU A 16 68.42 1.69 14.47
CA LEU A 16 67.95 2.51 13.34
C LEU A 16 67.47 1.66 12.16
N ALA A 17 68.20 0.60 11.80
CA ALA A 17 67.79 -0.32 10.74
C ALA A 17 66.47 -1.02 11.06
N ALA A 18 66.28 -1.45 12.31
CA ALA A 18 65.02 -2.04 12.78
C ALA A 18 63.86 -1.04 12.67
N ILE A 19 64.05 0.21 13.10
CA ILE A 19 63.04 1.27 13.00
C ILE A 19 62.67 1.53 11.54
N VAL A 20 63.65 1.69 10.65
CA VAL A 20 63.40 1.90 9.21
C VAL A 20 62.66 0.71 8.60
N GLY A 21 63.05 -0.52 8.95
CA GLY A 21 62.37 -1.74 8.51
C GLY A 21 60.91 -1.79 8.97
N SER A 22 60.63 -1.44 10.22
CA SER A 22 59.26 -1.36 10.75
C SER A 22 58.42 -0.31 10.03
N ILE A 23 58.96 0.89 9.76
CA ILE A 23 58.25 1.94 9.02
C ILE A 23 57.94 1.49 7.59
N ALA A 24 58.89 0.86 6.90
CA ALA A 24 58.68 0.34 5.56
C ALA A 24 57.60 -0.76 5.53
N PHE A 25 57.60 -1.64 6.53
CA PHE A 25 56.58 -2.68 6.68
C PHE A 25 55.18 -2.11 6.96
N LEU A 26 55.07 -1.17 7.91
CA LEU A 26 53.82 -0.47 8.22
C LEU A 26 53.28 0.27 6.99
N THR A 27 54.14 1.00 6.28
CA THR A 27 53.77 1.73 5.05
C THR A 27 53.28 0.78 3.96
N SER A 28 53.97 -0.34 3.74
CA SER A 28 53.54 -1.36 2.76
C SER A 28 52.19 -1.96 3.11
N THR A 29 51.93 -2.18 4.41
CA THR A 29 50.65 -2.70 4.91
C THR A 29 49.54 -1.66 4.73
N SER A 30 49.80 -0.39 5.05
CA SER A 30 48.88 0.72 4.84
C SER A 30 48.53 0.92 3.36
N ILE A 31 49.51 0.82 2.45
CA ILE A 31 49.25 0.93 1.00
C ILE A 31 48.33 -0.20 0.52
N LYS A 32 48.56 -1.45 0.96
CA LYS A 32 47.69 -2.58 0.61
C LYS A 32 46.28 -2.41 1.19
N SER A 33 46.18 -1.99 2.45
CA SER A 33 44.90 -1.71 3.11
C SER A 33 44.13 -0.60 2.37
N ALA A 34 44.78 0.51 2.04
CA ALA A 34 44.20 1.58 1.25
C ALA A 34 43.74 1.09 -0.14
N GLY A 35 44.54 0.24 -0.80
CA GLY A 35 44.16 -0.38 -2.06
C GLY A 35 42.92 -1.29 -1.94
N TYR A 36 42.73 -1.97 -0.82
CA TYR A 36 41.52 -2.75 -0.57
C TYR A 36 40.31 -1.87 -0.32
N LEU A 37 40.45 -0.80 0.46
CA LEU A 37 39.39 0.18 0.70
C LEU A 37 38.93 0.80 -0.62
N ILE A 38 39.86 1.28 -1.46
CA ILE A 38 39.52 1.84 -2.77
C ILE A 38 38.76 0.84 -3.66
N LYS A 39 39.15 -0.44 -3.68
CA LYS A 39 38.44 -1.46 -4.46
C LYS A 39 37.05 -1.74 -3.91
N ASN A 40 36.93 -1.72 -2.59
CA ASN A 40 35.68 -1.94 -1.88
C ASN A 40 34.69 -0.80 -2.15
N ASP A 41 35.14 0.45 -2.02
CA ASP A 41 34.34 1.64 -2.30
C ASP A 41 33.90 1.66 -3.77
N LYS A 42 34.79 1.28 -4.70
CA LYS A 42 34.42 1.15 -6.12
C LYS A 42 33.36 0.08 -6.34
N ALA A 43 33.46 -1.08 -5.69
CA ALA A 43 32.43 -2.12 -5.79
C ALA A 43 31.09 -1.65 -5.20
N PHE A 44 31.12 -0.89 -4.10
CA PHE A 44 29.94 -0.25 -3.51
C PHE A 44 29.27 0.73 -4.50
N TYR A 45 30.00 1.69 -5.06
CA TYR A 45 29.45 2.65 -6.02
C TYR A 45 28.94 1.99 -7.31
N ILE A 46 29.56 0.88 -7.73
CA ILE A 46 29.07 0.07 -8.86
C ILE A 46 27.76 -0.64 -8.48
N ALA A 47 27.63 -1.14 -7.24
CA ALA A 47 26.39 -1.71 -6.75
C ALA A 47 25.27 -0.65 -6.67
N GLU A 48 25.58 0.54 -6.17
CA GLU A 48 24.66 1.68 -6.09
C GLU A 48 24.17 2.10 -7.48
N ALA A 49 25.06 2.20 -8.46
CA ALA A 49 24.67 2.47 -9.85
C ALA A 49 23.72 1.39 -10.43
N GLY A 50 23.93 0.12 -10.06
CA GLY A 50 23.00 -0.96 -10.40
C GLY A 50 21.66 -0.82 -9.68
N LEU A 51 21.67 -0.44 -8.40
CA LEU A 51 20.47 -0.23 -7.61
C LEU A 51 19.60 0.88 -8.20
N GLU A 52 20.21 2.04 -8.49
CA GLU A 52 19.53 3.20 -9.11
C GLU A 52 18.94 2.85 -10.48
N LYS A 53 19.66 2.06 -11.29
CA LYS A 53 19.12 1.60 -12.57
C LYS A 53 17.96 0.64 -12.39
N ALA A 54 18.03 -0.26 -11.41
CA ALA A 54 16.93 -1.17 -11.12
C ALA A 54 15.68 -0.43 -10.63
N ILE A 55 15.85 0.59 -9.78
CA ILE A 55 14.78 1.51 -9.35
C ILE A 55 14.19 2.25 -10.55
N TRP A 56 15.04 2.76 -11.46
CA TRP A 56 14.56 3.43 -12.66
C TRP A 56 13.76 2.49 -13.58
N ASN A 57 14.22 1.26 -13.79
CA ASN A 57 13.49 0.25 -14.56
C ASN A 57 12.14 -0.10 -13.90
N PHE A 58 12.13 -0.20 -12.57
CA PHE A 58 10.93 -0.45 -11.77
C PHE A 58 9.91 0.68 -11.94
N ASN A 59 10.33 1.95 -11.76
CA ASN A 59 9.45 3.11 -11.86
C ASN A 59 8.96 3.41 -13.29
N THR A 60 9.74 3.10 -14.32
CA THR A 60 9.38 3.43 -15.72
C THR A 60 8.66 2.29 -16.45
N GLY A 61 8.66 1.08 -15.91
CA GLY A 61 8.06 -0.09 -16.56
C GLY A 61 8.70 -0.45 -17.91
N ILE A 62 9.90 0.07 -18.21
CA ILE A 62 10.56 -0.18 -19.50
C ILE A 62 11.15 -1.59 -19.51
N GLY A 63 10.48 -2.48 -20.26
CA GLY A 63 10.82 -3.89 -20.42
C GLY A 63 9.71 -4.77 -19.83
N SER A 64 9.22 -5.74 -20.59
CA SER A 64 8.09 -6.62 -20.22
C SER A 64 8.33 -7.50 -18.97
N SER A 65 9.49 -7.38 -18.32
CA SER A 65 9.75 -7.92 -17.00
C SER A 65 10.77 -7.04 -16.27
N TRP A 66 10.32 -5.95 -15.65
CA TRP A 66 11.14 -5.23 -14.67
C TRP A 66 11.58 -6.15 -13.52
N ARG A 67 10.77 -7.19 -13.24
CA ARG A 67 11.17 -8.37 -12.47
C ARG A 67 12.29 -9.11 -13.18
N THR A 68 13.40 -9.32 -12.48
CA THR A 68 14.56 -10.03 -13.03
C THR A 68 15.21 -10.90 -11.97
N SER A 69 15.52 -12.14 -12.35
CA SER A 69 16.31 -13.06 -11.51
C SER A 69 17.81 -12.73 -11.49
N GLY A 70 18.25 -11.79 -12.35
CA GLY A 70 19.65 -11.36 -12.46
C GLY A 70 19.95 -10.79 -13.84
N SER A 71 20.22 -9.48 -13.92
CA SER A 71 20.77 -8.83 -15.11
C SER A 71 22.14 -8.23 -14.80
N THR A 72 23.17 -8.62 -15.54
CA THR A 72 24.55 -8.16 -15.34
C THR A 72 24.98 -7.18 -16.42
N GLU A 73 25.53 -6.04 -15.99
CA GLU A 73 26.03 -5.00 -16.90
C GLU A 73 27.39 -4.47 -16.44
N SER A 74 28.16 -3.90 -17.38
CA SER A 74 29.46 -3.30 -17.10
C SER A 74 29.34 -1.81 -16.79
N PHE A 75 29.99 -1.35 -15.72
CA PHE A 75 30.01 0.06 -15.32
C PHE A 75 31.30 0.39 -14.56
N GLY A 76 31.90 1.55 -14.84
CA GLY A 76 33.05 2.05 -14.07
C GLY A 76 34.30 1.15 -14.05
N GLY A 77 34.47 0.24 -15.02
CA GLY A 77 35.56 -0.74 -15.04
C GLY A 77 35.34 -1.98 -14.16
N GLY A 78 34.11 -2.16 -13.65
CA GLY A 78 33.62 -3.40 -13.06
C GLY A 78 32.27 -3.78 -13.66
N SER A 79 31.47 -4.53 -12.90
CA SER A 79 30.14 -4.95 -13.31
C SER A 79 29.18 -4.99 -12.12
N TYR A 80 27.90 -4.72 -12.34
CA TYR A 80 26.86 -4.98 -11.35
C TYR A 80 25.88 -6.03 -11.83
N THR A 81 25.21 -6.71 -10.92
CA THR A 81 24.07 -7.60 -11.19
C THR A 81 22.85 -7.13 -10.41
N MET A 82 21.76 -6.80 -11.10
CA MET A 82 20.51 -6.34 -10.51
C MET A 82 19.51 -7.50 -10.42
N ARG A 83 18.73 -7.55 -9.34
CA ARG A 83 17.62 -8.49 -9.13
C ARG A 83 16.42 -7.74 -8.58
N VAL A 84 15.24 -8.05 -9.08
CA VAL A 84 13.97 -7.51 -8.59
C VAL A 84 13.01 -8.66 -8.40
N ALA A 85 12.55 -8.86 -7.17
CA ALA A 85 11.68 -9.97 -6.79
C ALA A 85 10.61 -9.50 -5.80
N ASP A 86 9.42 -10.11 -5.89
CA ASP A 86 8.37 -9.90 -4.90
C ASP A 86 8.69 -10.70 -3.63
N ALA A 87 8.48 -10.08 -2.48
CA ALA A 87 8.48 -10.71 -1.17
C ALA A 87 7.15 -11.41 -0.92
N PRO A 88 7.07 -12.35 0.04
CA PRO A 88 5.83 -13.06 0.35
C PRO A 88 4.65 -12.17 0.77
N ASN A 89 4.93 -10.97 1.26
CA ASN A 89 3.95 -9.97 1.68
C ASN A 89 3.64 -8.93 0.58
N GLY A 90 4.05 -9.18 -0.67
CA GLY A 90 3.76 -8.29 -1.79
C GLY A 90 4.75 -7.12 -1.98
N ASP A 91 5.62 -6.86 -1.00
CA ASP A 91 6.72 -5.89 -1.15
C ASP A 91 7.62 -6.25 -2.33
N VAL A 92 8.24 -5.23 -2.94
CA VAL A 92 9.24 -5.44 -3.99
C VAL A 92 10.64 -5.27 -3.40
N ILE A 93 11.45 -6.31 -3.49
CA ILE A 93 12.85 -6.29 -3.07
C ILE A 93 13.73 -6.10 -4.30
N ILE A 94 14.47 -4.99 -4.31
CA ILE A 94 15.47 -4.71 -5.33
C ILE A 94 16.86 -4.92 -4.71
N THR A 95 17.67 -5.77 -5.33
CA THR A 95 19.03 -6.07 -4.89
C THR A 95 20.02 -5.81 -6.02
N ALA A 96 21.15 -5.17 -5.72
CA ALA A 96 22.23 -4.93 -6.67
C ALA A 96 23.58 -5.37 -6.09
N GLU A 97 24.28 -6.23 -6.82
CA GLU A 97 25.62 -6.70 -6.46
C GLU A 97 26.67 -6.09 -7.40
N GLY A 98 27.53 -5.21 -6.89
CA GLY A 98 28.62 -4.60 -7.64
C GLY A 98 29.95 -5.33 -7.45
N SER A 99 30.71 -5.51 -8.52
CA SER A 99 31.98 -6.24 -8.55
C SER A 99 33.09 -5.41 -9.19
N TYR A 100 34.22 -5.25 -8.50
CA TYR A 100 35.42 -4.58 -9.00
C TYR A 100 36.70 -5.33 -8.61
N GLN A 101 37.43 -5.84 -9.60
CA GLN A 101 38.71 -6.55 -9.41
C GLN A 101 38.67 -7.63 -8.32
N GLY A 102 37.60 -8.44 -8.29
CA GLY A 102 37.43 -9.55 -7.34
C GLY A 102 36.91 -9.15 -5.96
N ARG A 103 36.49 -7.90 -5.76
CA ARG A 103 35.70 -7.47 -4.59
C ARG A 103 34.25 -7.29 -5.01
N THR A 104 33.33 -7.75 -4.16
CA THR A 104 31.89 -7.63 -4.35
C THR A 104 31.26 -6.89 -3.18
N ARG A 105 30.22 -6.10 -3.45
CA ARG A 105 29.35 -5.46 -2.46
C ARG A 105 27.91 -5.62 -2.91
N SER A 106 27.00 -5.85 -1.97
CA SER A 106 25.59 -6.09 -2.25
C SER A 106 24.74 -5.09 -1.49
N LEU A 107 23.87 -4.40 -2.22
CA LEU A 107 22.93 -3.43 -1.68
C LEU A 107 21.52 -3.94 -1.90
N GLN A 108 20.64 -3.67 -0.95
CA GLN A 108 19.23 -4.01 -1.05
C GLN A 108 18.38 -2.82 -0.62
N ILE A 109 17.27 -2.65 -1.33
CA ILE A 109 16.20 -1.72 -1.00
C ILE A 109 14.86 -2.46 -1.13
N ARG A 110 13.87 -1.99 -0.39
CA ARG A 110 12.53 -2.56 -0.30
C ARG A 110 11.50 -1.48 -0.58
N TYR A 111 10.60 -1.77 -1.52
CA TYR A 111 9.43 -0.97 -1.80
C TYR A 111 8.21 -1.66 -1.20
N GLN A 112 7.40 -0.90 -0.46
CA GLN A 112 6.12 -1.36 0.06
C GLN A 112 5.07 -1.27 -1.04
N GLN A 113 4.18 -2.25 -1.07
CA GLN A 113 3.14 -2.36 -2.08
C GLN A 113 2.06 -1.29 -1.92
N TYR A 114 1.90 -0.68 -0.76
CA TYR A 114 0.89 0.34 -0.50
C TYR A 114 1.53 1.73 -0.41
N SER A 115 0.92 2.75 -1.01
CA SER A 115 1.35 4.13 -0.76
C SER A 115 1.13 4.50 0.70
N ASP A 116 1.88 5.50 1.16
CA ASP A 116 1.74 6.05 2.52
C ASP A 116 0.31 6.59 2.79
N ALA A 117 -0.52 6.77 1.76
CA ALA A 117 -1.94 7.11 1.92
C ALA A 117 -2.69 6.02 2.71
N PHE A 118 -2.25 4.77 2.63
CA PHE A 118 -2.86 3.63 3.32
C PHE A 118 -2.47 3.52 4.80
N ASP A 119 -1.50 4.30 5.28
CA ASP A 119 -1.08 4.31 6.68
C ASP A 119 -2.06 5.05 7.61
N TYR A 120 -3.11 5.63 7.05
CA TYR A 120 -4.12 6.39 7.78
C TYR A 120 -5.41 5.58 7.98
N ALA A 121 -6.07 5.81 9.12
CA ALA A 121 -7.44 5.37 9.36
C ALA A 121 -8.39 5.94 8.30
N VAL A 122 -8.21 7.24 8.02
CA VAL A 122 -8.94 7.99 7.00
C VAL A 122 -7.96 8.86 6.24
N TYR A 123 -7.89 8.64 4.93
CA TYR A 123 -7.21 9.50 3.98
C TYR A 123 -8.24 10.16 3.07
N SER A 124 -8.23 11.50 3.03
CA SER A 124 -9.11 12.28 2.16
C SER A 124 -8.38 13.43 1.47
N ILE A 125 -8.77 13.73 0.23
CA ILE A 125 -8.25 14.89 -0.52
C ILE A 125 -9.21 16.10 -0.50
N GLN A 126 -10.28 16.05 0.31
CA GLN A 126 -11.26 17.12 0.51
C GLN A 126 -11.63 17.21 1.99
N ASP A 127 -12.42 18.22 2.35
CA ASP A 127 -12.86 18.46 3.72
C ASP A 127 -13.50 17.23 4.40
N LEU A 128 -13.29 17.13 5.71
CA LEU A 128 -13.83 16.08 6.56
C LEU A 128 -14.56 16.67 7.77
N SER A 129 -15.78 16.21 8.03
CA SER A 129 -16.53 16.49 9.25
C SER A 129 -16.74 15.20 10.04
N LEU A 130 -16.34 15.17 11.32
CA LEU A 130 -16.72 14.12 12.25
C LEU A 130 -18.02 14.52 12.96
N GLY A 131 -19.05 13.68 12.81
CA GLY A 131 -20.34 13.79 13.51
C GLY A 131 -20.21 13.63 15.02
N ASN A 132 -21.30 13.86 15.75
CA ASN A 132 -21.27 13.76 17.22
C ASN A 132 -21.09 12.31 17.68
N ASN A 133 -20.34 12.14 18.78
CA ASN A 133 -20.02 10.83 19.36
C ASN A 133 -19.34 9.86 18.37
N THR A 134 -18.59 10.38 17.40
CA THR A 134 -17.79 9.57 16.46
C THR A 134 -16.40 9.36 17.03
N THR A 135 -15.89 8.13 16.99
CA THR A 135 -14.52 7.80 17.43
C THR A 135 -13.71 7.29 16.24
N ILE A 136 -12.51 7.85 16.03
CA ILE A 136 -11.54 7.33 15.07
C ILE A 136 -10.29 6.93 15.84
N SER A 137 -9.87 5.67 15.72
CA SER A 137 -8.65 5.13 16.31
C SER A 137 -7.57 4.99 15.22
N GLY A 138 -6.57 5.87 15.22
CA GLY A 138 -5.51 5.93 14.22
C GLY A 138 -5.38 7.31 13.56
N ASP A 139 -4.37 7.45 12.70
CA ASP A 139 -4.05 8.73 12.07
C ASP A 139 -5.06 9.12 11.00
N ILE A 140 -5.28 10.42 10.83
CA ILE A 140 -6.14 11.01 9.81
C ILE A 140 -5.31 11.96 8.96
N PHE A 141 -5.38 11.81 7.64
CA PHE A 141 -4.83 12.77 6.69
C PHE A 141 -5.93 13.37 5.83
N VAL A 142 -5.99 14.70 5.78
CA VAL A 142 -6.97 15.45 5.00
C VAL A 142 -6.28 16.58 4.22
N ASP A 143 -6.37 16.58 2.89
CA ASP A 143 -6.00 17.74 2.07
C ASP A 143 -7.18 18.73 1.99
N GLY A 144 -7.63 19.21 3.15
CA GLY A 144 -8.83 20.02 3.32
C GLY A 144 -9.07 20.40 4.78
N ASP A 145 -10.11 21.18 5.03
CA ASP A 145 -10.50 21.56 6.39
C ASP A 145 -11.14 20.38 7.13
N VAL A 146 -10.88 20.31 8.44
CA VAL A 146 -11.45 19.27 9.32
C VAL A 146 -12.32 19.90 10.39
N GLU A 147 -13.58 19.45 10.49
CA GLU A 147 -14.51 19.82 11.56
C GLU A 147 -14.75 18.62 12.48
N ILE A 148 -14.33 18.69 13.74
CA ILE A 148 -14.54 17.63 14.73
C ILE A 148 -15.65 18.07 15.71
N LYS A 149 -16.88 17.57 15.51
CA LYS A 149 -18.06 17.99 16.28
C LYS A 149 -18.03 17.49 17.73
N ASN A 150 -19.07 17.83 18.49
CA ASN A 150 -19.11 17.60 19.93
C ASN A 150 -19.03 16.12 20.29
N ASN A 151 -18.22 15.79 21.29
CA ASN A 151 -17.94 14.44 21.75
C ASN A 151 -17.39 13.49 20.67
N ALA A 152 -16.95 14.01 19.52
CA ALA A 152 -16.14 13.24 18.60
C ALA A 152 -14.69 13.22 19.09
N GLU A 153 -13.98 12.13 18.83
CA GLU A 153 -12.59 11.98 19.25
C GLU A 153 -11.76 11.23 18.23
N VAL A 154 -10.50 11.65 18.10
CA VAL A 154 -9.43 10.92 17.43
C VAL A 154 -8.49 10.41 18.52
N VAL A 155 -8.43 9.09 18.67
CA VAL A 155 -7.64 8.39 19.68
C VAL A 155 -6.53 7.61 19.00
N ASP A 156 -5.44 7.37 19.73
CA ASP A 156 -4.28 6.59 19.25
C ASP A 156 -3.76 7.03 17.86
N GLY A 157 -3.85 8.33 17.58
CA GLY A 157 -3.41 8.92 16.32
C GLY A 157 -3.44 10.45 16.32
N VAL A 158 -3.04 11.03 15.19
CA VAL A 158 -2.99 12.47 14.95
C VAL A 158 -3.86 12.87 13.76
N VAL A 159 -4.27 14.14 13.74
CA VAL A 159 -4.99 14.75 12.61
C VAL A 159 -4.04 15.65 11.84
N VAL A 160 -3.80 15.30 10.59
CA VAL A 160 -2.90 15.98 9.67
C VAL A 160 -3.72 16.70 8.60
N THR A 161 -3.51 18.00 8.46
CA THR A 161 -4.06 18.80 7.36
C THR A 161 -2.95 19.52 6.62
N THR A 162 -3.06 19.66 5.30
CA THR A 162 -2.07 20.35 4.45
C THR A 162 -2.01 21.87 4.72
N GLU A 163 -0.99 22.54 4.18
CA GLU A 163 -0.79 23.98 4.36
C GLU A 163 -2.00 24.78 3.83
N GLY A 164 -2.54 25.67 4.67
CA GLY A 164 -3.70 26.50 4.34
C GLY A 164 -5.03 26.00 4.91
N HIS A 165 -5.07 24.77 5.42
CA HIS A 165 -6.25 24.18 6.06
C HIS A 165 -6.14 24.15 7.58
N SER A 166 -7.27 23.88 8.24
CA SER A 166 -7.39 23.92 9.69
C SER A 166 -8.25 22.80 10.26
N VAL A 167 -8.00 22.46 11.52
CA VAL A 167 -8.87 21.59 12.32
C VAL A 167 -9.66 22.46 13.30
N THR A 168 -10.98 22.35 13.25
CA THR A 168 -11.93 23.12 14.07
C THR A 168 -12.91 22.21 14.79
N GLY A 169 -13.76 22.77 15.66
CA GLY A 169 -14.83 22.05 16.34
C GLY A 169 -14.61 21.87 17.85
N GLY A 170 -15.47 21.06 18.46
CA GLY A 170 -15.56 20.88 19.92
C GLY A 170 -15.13 19.49 20.43
N GLY A 171 -14.70 18.59 19.55
CA GLY A 171 -14.21 17.26 19.93
C GLY A 171 -12.77 17.25 20.44
N SER A 172 -12.16 16.07 20.52
CA SER A 172 -10.78 15.87 21.01
C SER A 172 -9.89 15.29 19.92
N TRP A 173 -8.70 15.87 19.72
CA TRP A 173 -7.72 15.39 18.74
C TRP A 173 -6.31 15.90 19.09
N ILE A 174 -5.30 15.31 18.46
CA ILE A 174 -3.91 15.76 18.52
C ILE A 174 -3.52 16.25 17.12
N PRO A 175 -3.00 17.49 16.97
CA PRO A 175 -2.52 17.95 15.67
C PRO A 175 -1.24 17.21 15.25
N GLY A 176 -1.19 16.76 14.01
CA GLY A 176 -0.01 16.17 13.36
C GLY A 176 0.68 17.16 12.42
N THR A 177 1.87 16.79 11.95
CA THR A 177 2.61 17.54 10.91
C THR A 177 2.48 16.84 9.57
N PRO A 178 2.16 17.56 8.47
CA PRO A 178 2.18 16.97 7.13
C PRO A 178 3.52 16.32 6.82
N PRO A 179 3.54 15.10 6.27
CA PRO A 179 4.78 14.50 5.78
C PRO A 179 5.30 15.25 4.55
N ASP A 180 6.60 15.15 4.30
CA ASP A 180 7.27 15.69 3.10
C ASP A 180 8.07 14.56 2.42
N PRO A 181 7.68 14.09 1.22
CA PRO A 181 6.58 14.59 0.40
C PRO A 181 5.18 14.21 0.94
N LEU A 182 4.14 14.90 0.45
CA LEU A 182 2.76 14.53 0.76
C LEU A 182 2.43 13.13 0.20
N PRO A 183 1.58 12.34 0.89
CA PRO A 183 1.21 11.02 0.41
C PRO A 183 0.45 11.15 -0.91
N THR A 184 0.85 10.35 -1.91
CA THR A 184 0.20 10.38 -3.22
C THR A 184 -1.11 9.57 -3.17
N PRO A 185 -2.24 10.12 -3.63
CA PRO A 185 -3.50 9.40 -3.61
C PRO A 185 -3.45 8.18 -4.54
N PRO A 186 -4.02 7.03 -4.13
CA PRO A 186 -4.16 5.89 -5.03
C PRO A 186 -5.10 6.23 -6.20
N THR A 187 -4.93 5.53 -7.32
CA THR A 187 -5.81 5.67 -8.50
C THR A 187 -6.47 4.34 -8.86
N LEU A 188 -7.64 4.41 -9.49
CA LEU A 188 -8.39 3.23 -9.92
C LEU A 188 -8.61 3.28 -11.44
N ASP A 189 -7.94 2.38 -12.16
CA ASP A 189 -8.21 2.11 -13.58
C ASP A 189 -9.45 1.20 -13.70
N THR A 190 -10.56 1.77 -14.18
CA THR A 190 -11.83 1.05 -14.30
C THR A 190 -11.90 0.12 -15.51
N THR A 191 -10.88 0.08 -16.38
CA THR A 191 -10.91 -0.66 -17.65
C THR A 191 -11.33 -2.12 -17.50
N PHE A 192 -10.85 -2.81 -16.46
CA PHE A 192 -11.26 -4.19 -16.19
C PHE A 192 -12.78 -4.30 -15.95
N TYR A 193 -13.31 -3.47 -15.05
CA TYR A 193 -14.72 -3.47 -14.68
C TYR A 193 -15.62 -3.01 -15.82
N ASP A 194 -15.19 -2.01 -16.59
CA ASP A 194 -15.92 -1.49 -17.74
C ASP A 194 -16.08 -2.56 -18.84
N ASN A 195 -15.06 -3.40 -19.04
CA ASN A 195 -15.12 -4.53 -19.97
C ASN A 195 -16.07 -5.64 -19.50
N GLU A 196 -16.09 -5.95 -18.19
CA GLU A 196 -17.03 -6.90 -17.61
C GLU A 196 -18.48 -6.39 -17.74
N ILE A 197 -18.72 -5.12 -17.43
CA ILE A 197 -20.03 -4.46 -17.61
C ILE A 197 -20.45 -4.48 -19.08
N ALA A 198 -19.55 -4.17 -20.01
CA ALA A 198 -19.84 -4.23 -21.45
C ALA A 198 -20.22 -5.66 -21.89
N THR A 199 -19.57 -6.68 -21.33
CA THR A 199 -19.90 -8.09 -21.54
C THR A 199 -21.29 -8.42 -20.98
N ALA A 200 -21.62 -7.89 -19.80
CA ALA A 200 -22.94 -8.04 -19.20
C ALA A 200 -24.04 -7.39 -20.06
N LEU A 201 -23.84 -6.16 -20.54
CA LEU A 201 -24.76 -5.44 -21.42
C LEU A 201 -24.99 -6.16 -22.75
N ALA A 202 -23.96 -6.83 -23.27
CA ALA A 202 -24.07 -7.67 -24.47
C ALA A 202 -24.71 -9.05 -24.20
N SER A 203 -24.92 -9.42 -22.94
CA SER A 203 -25.54 -10.69 -22.58
C SER A 203 -27.03 -10.73 -22.94
N GLY A 204 -27.51 -11.89 -23.36
CA GLY A 204 -28.93 -12.09 -23.69
C GLY A 204 -29.86 -12.17 -22.47
N THR A 205 -29.30 -12.26 -21.26
CA THR A 205 -30.06 -12.35 -20.00
C THR A 205 -30.38 -10.95 -19.53
N VAL A 206 -31.64 -10.52 -19.58
CA VAL A 206 -32.02 -9.16 -19.17
C VAL A 206 -31.91 -8.99 -17.65
N ASN A 207 -32.69 -9.74 -16.87
CA ASN A 207 -32.65 -9.70 -15.42
C ASN A 207 -32.29 -11.08 -14.87
N TYR A 208 -31.55 -11.12 -13.76
CA TYR A 208 -31.28 -12.35 -13.01
C TYR A 208 -31.86 -12.23 -11.60
N ASN A 209 -33.02 -12.85 -11.38
CA ASN A 209 -33.67 -12.89 -10.07
C ASN A 209 -33.48 -14.29 -9.49
N TYR A 210 -32.93 -14.38 -8.28
CA TYR A 210 -32.68 -15.67 -7.67
C TYR A 210 -33.02 -15.66 -6.18
N SER A 211 -33.84 -16.64 -5.78
CA SER A 211 -34.18 -16.90 -4.39
C SER A 211 -33.80 -18.34 -4.03
N GLY A 212 -32.86 -18.52 -3.10
CA GLY A 212 -32.33 -19.84 -2.71
C GLY A 212 -30.81 -19.86 -2.57
N THR A 213 -30.17 -21.00 -2.83
CA THR A 213 -28.70 -21.16 -2.75
C THR A 213 -28.04 -21.11 -4.13
N LEU A 214 -27.44 -19.97 -4.46
CA LEU A 214 -26.71 -19.72 -5.70
C LEU A 214 -25.25 -20.15 -5.53
N ASN A 215 -24.82 -21.21 -6.22
CA ASN A 215 -23.41 -21.61 -6.24
C ASN A 215 -22.76 -21.13 -7.54
N LEU A 216 -21.77 -20.24 -7.42
CA LEU A 216 -21.05 -19.69 -8.56
C LEU A 216 -20.00 -20.67 -9.10
N ALA A 217 -19.44 -21.53 -8.26
CA ALA A 217 -18.47 -22.57 -8.62
C ALA A 217 -17.28 -22.08 -9.48
N GLY A 218 -16.84 -20.84 -9.25
CA GLY A 218 -15.79 -20.14 -10.00
C GLY A 218 -16.24 -19.50 -11.32
N GLY A 219 -17.52 -19.59 -11.66
CA GLY A 219 -18.09 -19.01 -12.87
C GLY A 219 -18.55 -17.56 -12.70
N THR A 220 -18.91 -16.95 -13.83
CA THR A 220 -19.48 -15.60 -13.88
C THR A 220 -20.92 -15.65 -14.37
N ILE A 221 -21.82 -14.97 -13.67
CA ILE A 221 -23.19 -14.73 -14.12
C ILE A 221 -23.29 -13.30 -14.64
N TYR A 222 -23.72 -13.19 -15.89
CA TYR A 222 -23.96 -11.92 -16.55
C TYR A 222 -25.46 -11.66 -16.69
N ALA A 223 -25.88 -10.42 -16.40
CA ALA A 223 -27.19 -9.89 -16.74
C ALA A 223 -27.05 -8.48 -17.35
N SER A 224 -27.73 -8.21 -18.46
CA SER A 224 -27.67 -6.91 -19.15
C SER A 224 -28.43 -5.79 -18.45
N ASN A 225 -29.31 -6.10 -17.51
CA ASN A 225 -29.98 -5.12 -16.65
C ASN A 225 -29.69 -5.44 -15.18
N ASP A 226 -30.67 -5.91 -14.39
CA ASP A 226 -30.54 -6.01 -12.94
C ASP A 226 -30.30 -7.45 -12.46
N ILE A 227 -29.54 -7.60 -11.37
CA ILE A 227 -29.42 -8.83 -10.59
C ILE A 227 -30.08 -8.60 -9.22
N ASN A 228 -31.02 -9.45 -8.84
CA ASN A 228 -31.69 -9.38 -7.53
C ASN A 228 -31.56 -10.73 -6.82
N ILE A 229 -30.93 -10.73 -5.65
CA ILE A 229 -30.68 -11.96 -4.86
C ILE A 229 -31.36 -11.86 -3.49
N ASP A 230 -32.12 -12.91 -3.16
CA ASP A 230 -32.76 -13.13 -1.86
C ASP A 230 -32.47 -14.58 -1.41
N GLY A 231 -31.32 -14.81 -0.78
CA GLY A 231 -30.91 -16.16 -0.38
C GLY A 231 -29.46 -16.31 0.08
N THR A 232 -28.70 -17.20 -0.56
CA THR A 232 -27.30 -17.47 -0.20
C THR A 232 -26.46 -17.55 -1.46
N ILE A 233 -25.35 -16.83 -1.51
CA ILE A 233 -24.38 -16.89 -2.60
C ILE A 233 -23.16 -17.64 -2.11
N ILE A 234 -22.80 -18.73 -2.78
CA ILE A 234 -21.62 -19.54 -2.47
C ILE A 234 -20.58 -19.29 -3.57
N GLY A 235 -19.45 -18.73 -3.17
CA GLY A 235 -18.29 -18.51 -4.04
C GLY A 235 -17.40 -19.75 -4.22
N PRO A 236 -16.27 -19.60 -4.93
CA PRO A 236 -15.81 -18.37 -5.57
C PRO A 236 -16.60 -18.05 -6.85
N GLY A 237 -16.51 -16.83 -7.38
CA GLY A 237 -17.05 -16.46 -8.69
C GLY A 237 -17.54 -15.03 -8.76
N SER A 238 -18.21 -14.67 -9.86
CA SER A 238 -18.60 -13.29 -10.13
C SER A 238 -20.07 -13.11 -10.50
N LEU A 239 -20.67 -12.01 -10.05
CA LEU A 239 -21.95 -11.50 -10.54
C LEU A 239 -21.72 -10.15 -11.21
N VAL A 240 -22.11 -10.04 -12.48
CA VAL A 240 -21.89 -8.83 -13.28
C VAL A 240 -23.21 -8.36 -13.88
N ALA A 241 -23.66 -7.17 -13.47
CA ALA A 241 -24.90 -6.55 -13.93
C ALA A 241 -24.61 -5.33 -14.82
N GLY A 242 -25.33 -5.21 -15.93
CA GLY A 242 -25.29 -4.02 -16.78
C GLY A 242 -25.94 -2.79 -16.12
N ASN A 243 -26.78 -2.98 -15.10
CA ASN A 243 -27.42 -1.87 -14.37
C ASN A 243 -27.16 -1.99 -12.87
N ASN A 244 -28.08 -2.57 -12.07
CA ASN A 244 -27.95 -2.65 -10.62
C ASN A 244 -27.76 -4.09 -10.11
N ILE A 245 -27.13 -4.23 -8.94
CA ILE A 245 -27.17 -5.44 -8.12
C ILE A 245 -27.88 -5.10 -6.81
N THR A 246 -28.95 -5.82 -6.49
CA THR A 246 -29.66 -5.71 -5.20
C THR A 246 -29.57 -7.02 -4.43
N ILE A 247 -29.07 -6.97 -3.21
CA ILE A 247 -28.95 -8.11 -2.29
C ILE A 247 -29.64 -7.75 -0.97
N ASP A 248 -30.71 -8.46 -0.65
CA ASP A 248 -31.63 -8.09 0.43
C ASP A 248 -32.01 -9.33 1.27
N ASN A 249 -32.84 -9.15 2.30
CA ASN A 249 -33.61 -10.16 3.02
C ASN A 249 -32.75 -11.20 3.73
N SER A 250 -31.78 -10.72 4.52
CA SER A 250 -30.87 -11.59 5.29
C SER A 250 -30.03 -12.51 4.40
N THR A 251 -29.65 -12.05 3.21
CA THR A 251 -28.81 -12.82 2.30
C THR A 251 -27.40 -13.01 2.87
N ALA A 252 -26.87 -14.22 2.73
CA ALA A 252 -25.48 -14.55 3.07
C ALA A 252 -24.63 -14.61 1.79
N ILE A 253 -23.63 -13.74 1.69
CA ILE A 253 -22.63 -13.69 0.62
C ILE A 253 -21.38 -14.43 1.12
N GLY A 254 -21.04 -15.55 0.47
CA GLY A 254 -19.85 -16.34 0.77
C GLY A 254 -18.54 -15.67 0.35
N SER A 255 -17.42 -16.33 0.61
CA SER A 255 -16.10 -15.75 0.35
C SER A 255 -15.69 -15.77 -1.11
N ASN A 256 -14.71 -14.93 -1.47
CA ASN A 256 -14.09 -14.89 -2.80
C ASN A 256 -15.12 -14.61 -3.93
N ILE A 257 -16.03 -13.67 -3.67
CA ILE A 257 -17.06 -13.25 -4.62
C ILE A 257 -16.75 -11.86 -5.16
N LEU A 258 -16.90 -11.68 -6.46
CA LEU A 258 -16.75 -10.40 -7.14
C LEU A 258 -18.12 -9.92 -7.64
N LEU A 259 -18.60 -8.79 -7.11
CA LEU A 259 -19.84 -8.16 -7.53
C LEU A 259 -19.51 -6.89 -8.33
N ILE A 260 -19.99 -6.81 -9.56
CA ILE A 260 -19.73 -5.70 -10.49
C ILE A 260 -21.07 -5.20 -11.04
N CYS A 261 -21.33 -3.90 -10.95
CA CYS A 261 -22.44 -3.30 -11.69
C CYS A 261 -22.15 -1.89 -12.20
N GLN A 262 -22.89 -1.44 -13.19
CA GLN A 262 -22.72 -0.10 -13.73
C GLN A 262 -23.24 0.98 -12.77
N ASN A 263 -24.43 0.78 -12.21
CA ASN A 263 -25.12 1.85 -11.51
C ASN A 263 -25.02 1.71 -9.99
N VAL A 264 -25.97 1.00 -9.36
CA VAL A 264 -26.00 0.85 -7.90
C VAL A 264 -25.81 -0.61 -7.49
N LEU A 265 -24.85 -0.83 -6.59
CA LEU A 265 -24.74 -2.07 -5.82
C LEU A 265 -25.30 -1.82 -4.43
N ASP A 266 -26.48 -2.37 -4.16
CA ASP A 266 -27.22 -2.18 -2.91
C ASP A 266 -27.26 -3.50 -2.13
N ILE A 267 -26.65 -3.52 -0.94
CA ILE A 267 -26.71 -4.64 0.00
C ILE A 267 -27.38 -4.16 1.27
N ASN A 268 -28.50 -4.76 1.64
CA ASN A 268 -29.28 -4.27 2.76
C ASN A 268 -30.04 -5.34 3.57
N ASN A 269 -30.61 -4.90 4.69
CA ASN A 269 -31.51 -5.66 5.56
C ASN A 269 -30.93 -6.99 6.07
N ASN A 270 -30.01 -6.89 7.04
CA ASN A 270 -29.41 -8.00 7.78
C ASN A 270 -28.56 -8.96 6.94
N CYS A 271 -28.00 -8.51 5.82
CA CYS A 271 -27.08 -9.32 5.03
C CYS A 271 -25.73 -9.53 5.73
N THR A 272 -25.09 -10.67 5.44
CA THR A 272 -23.73 -10.98 5.89
C THR A 272 -22.79 -11.19 4.71
N ILE A 273 -21.60 -10.59 4.75
CA ILE A 273 -20.59 -10.66 3.70
C ILE A 273 -19.34 -11.33 4.25
N ALA A 274 -18.91 -12.44 3.64
CA ALA A 274 -17.70 -13.13 4.04
C ALA A 274 -16.44 -12.56 3.36
N ALA A 275 -15.28 -13.01 3.86
CA ALA A 275 -13.95 -12.56 3.45
C ALA A 275 -13.68 -12.62 1.94
N ASP A 276 -12.75 -11.77 1.49
CA ASP A 276 -12.29 -11.67 0.10
C ASP A 276 -13.41 -11.33 -0.89
N THR A 277 -14.47 -10.67 -0.43
CA THR A 277 -15.55 -10.21 -1.30
C THR A 277 -15.23 -8.82 -1.82
N THR A 278 -15.19 -8.66 -3.15
CA THR A 278 -15.00 -7.37 -3.80
C THR A 278 -16.33 -6.82 -4.30
N LEU A 279 -16.63 -5.60 -3.87
CA LEU A 279 -17.81 -4.83 -4.26
C LEU A 279 -17.37 -3.71 -5.19
N PHE A 280 -17.82 -3.75 -6.45
CA PHE A 280 -17.56 -2.69 -7.42
C PHE A 280 -18.86 -2.17 -8.05
N ALA A 281 -19.00 -0.85 -8.05
CA ALA A 281 -20.00 -0.16 -8.86
C ALA A 281 -19.42 1.10 -9.47
N THR A 282 -19.74 1.40 -10.73
CA THR A 282 -19.24 2.64 -11.36
C THR A 282 -19.82 3.88 -10.67
N ASN A 283 -21.10 3.86 -10.27
CA ASN A 283 -21.74 5.05 -9.68
C ASN A 283 -21.88 4.99 -8.15
N GLN A 284 -22.39 3.88 -7.59
CA GLN A 284 -22.65 3.83 -6.15
C GLN A 284 -22.59 2.42 -5.55
N VAL A 285 -21.93 2.29 -4.40
CA VAL A 285 -22.06 1.14 -3.51
C VAL A 285 -22.78 1.58 -2.24
N THR A 286 -23.86 0.88 -1.88
CA THR A 286 -24.64 1.17 -0.68
C THR A 286 -24.70 -0.06 0.21
N LEU A 287 -24.32 0.09 1.49
CA LEU A 287 -24.50 -0.92 2.53
C LEU A 287 -25.39 -0.35 3.63
N HIS A 288 -26.53 -0.98 3.92
CA HIS A 288 -27.39 -0.44 4.97
C HIS A 288 -28.31 -1.41 5.71
N ASN A 289 -28.82 -0.97 6.87
CA ASN A 289 -29.77 -1.71 7.71
C ASN A 289 -29.21 -3.05 8.21
N ASN A 290 -28.27 -2.99 9.15
CA ASN A 290 -27.69 -4.15 9.85
C ASN A 290 -26.82 -5.08 8.97
N VAL A 291 -26.12 -4.55 7.96
CA VAL A 291 -25.15 -5.36 7.19
C VAL A 291 -23.90 -5.63 8.03
N VAL A 292 -23.42 -6.88 7.99
CA VAL A 292 -22.17 -7.28 8.64
C VAL A 292 -21.20 -7.85 7.61
N GLY A 293 -19.97 -7.37 7.55
CA GLY A 293 -18.95 -7.86 6.62
C GLY A 293 -17.60 -8.10 7.27
N THR A 294 -16.88 -9.11 6.81
CA THR A 294 -15.48 -9.36 7.19
C THR A 294 -14.59 -9.32 5.97
N GLU A 295 -13.45 -8.62 6.05
CA GLU A 295 -12.43 -8.55 5.00
C GLU A 295 -13.02 -8.22 3.60
N ILE A 296 -13.87 -7.19 3.55
CA ILE A 296 -14.52 -6.74 2.32
C ILE A 296 -13.68 -5.68 1.60
N ILE A 297 -13.67 -5.71 0.27
CA ILE A 297 -12.99 -4.72 -0.57
C ILE A 297 -14.09 -3.92 -1.28
N ILE A 298 -14.25 -2.64 -0.96
CA ILE A 298 -15.20 -1.74 -1.62
C ILE A 298 -14.45 -0.81 -2.56
N LEU A 299 -14.80 -0.83 -3.84
CA LEU A 299 -14.15 -0.04 -4.88
C LEU A 299 -15.20 0.71 -5.70
N THR A 300 -15.09 2.02 -5.77
CA THR A 300 -15.88 2.81 -6.71
C THR A 300 -15.17 4.12 -7.03
N PRO A 301 -15.17 4.59 -8.29
CA PRO A 301 -14.67 5.92 -8.61
C PRO A 301 -15.64 7.03 -8.13
N SER A 302 -16.83 6.66 -7.65
CA SER A 302 -17.92 7.58 -7.29
C SER A 302 -18.29 7.40 -5.82
N ILE A 303 -19.51 7.03 -5.46
CA ILE A 303 -20.02 7.17 -4.09
C ILE A 303 -20.06 5.84 -3.35
N VAL A 304 -19.56 5.81 -2.12
CA VAL A 304 -19.87 4.77 -1.13
C VAL A 304 -20.78 5.38 -0.06
N ASP A 305 -21.92 4.75 0.19
CA ASP A 305 -22.86 5.12 1.25
C ASP A 305 -23.08 3.94 2.19
N ILE A 306 -22.63 4.09 3.44
CA ILE A 306 -22.75 3.08 4.47
C ILE A 306 -23.58 3.65 5.60
N ASN A 307 -24.72 3.04 5.90
CA ASN A 307 -25.61 3.61 6.90
C ASN A 307 -26.45 2.61 7.72
N ASN A 308 -26.92 3.06 8.88
CA ASN A 308 -27.86 2.33 9.73
C ASN A 308 -27.35 0.96 10.21
N ASN A 309 -26.48 1.00 11.24
CA ASN A 309 -25.98 -0.17 11.97
C ASN A 309 -25.14 -1.14 11.13
N VAL A 310 -24.24 -0.63 10.29
CA VAL A 310 -23.34 -1.48 9.48
C VAL A 310 -22.04 -1.73 10.25
N THR A 311 -21.60 -2.98 10.31
CA THR A 311 -20.32 -3.37 10.90
C THR A 311 -19.48 -4.10 9.87
N ILE A 312 -18.39 -3.49 9.41
CA ILE A 312 -17.54 -4.07 8.37
C ILE A 312 -16.07 -3.99 8.74
N THR A 313 -15.29 -4.95 8.26
CA THR A 313 -13.82 -4.87 8.26
C THR A 313 -13.31 -5.01 6.84
N GLY A 314 -12.19 -4.39 6.50
CA GLY A 314 -11.63 -4.45 5.16
C GLY A 314 -11.11 -3.13 4.64
N PHE A 315 -11.36 -2.87 3.36
CA PHE A 315 -10.77 -1.77 2.62
C PHE A 315 -11.84 -1.00 1.83
N ILE A 316 -11.76 0.33 1.86
CA ILE A 316 -12.64 1.21 1.07
C ILE A 316 -11.79 2.13 0.20
N PHE A 317 -12.03 2.08 -1.11
CA PHE A 317 -11.62 3.09 -2.08
C PHE A 317 -12.86 3.71 -2.72
N SER A 318 -13.00 5.03 -2.60
CA SER A 318 -14.17 5.76 -3.10
C SER A 318 -13.81 7.13 -3.67
N GLY A 319 -14.59 7.65 -4.62
CA GLY A 319 -14.50 9.07 -4.99
C GLY A 319 -15.13 9.96 -3.91
N GLN A 320 -16.23 9.52 -3.32
CA GLN A 320 -16.90 10.14 -2.19
C GLN A 320 -17.37 9.09 -1.20
N LEU A 321 -17.24 9.37 0.09
CA LEU A 321 -17.71 8.51 1.16
C LEU A 321 -18.81 9.18 2.00
N THR A 322 -19.81 8.39 2.38
CA THR A 322 -20.79 8.73 3.42
C THR A 322 -20.85 7.58 4.40
N LEU A 323 -20.55 7.84 5.66
CA LEU A 323 -20.80 6.90 6.76
C LEU A 323 -21.88 7.53 7.64
N SER A 324 -22.97 6.86 7.97
CA SER A 324 -24.00 7.47 8.83
C SER A 324 -24.72 6.49 9.75
N ASN A 325 -25.10 6.96 10.94
CA ASN A 325 -25.88 6.22 11.93
C ASN A 325 -25.29 4.84 12.33
N ASN A 326 -24.43 4.85 13.36
CA ASN A 326 -23.92 3.64 14.01
C ASN A 326 -23.10 2.73 13.06
N VAL A 327 -22.19 3.30 12.27
CA VAL A 327 -21.28 2.51 11.45
C VAL A 327 -20.04 2.13 12.26
N VAL A 328 -19.65 0.86 12.21
CA VAL A 328 -18.37 0.38 12.75
C VAL A 328 -17.52 -0.14 11.59
N PHE A 329 -16.34 0.45 11.41
CA PHE A 329 -15.39 0.07 10.38
C PHE A 329 -14.03 -0.23 11.00
N SER A 330 -13.40 -1.35 10.65
CA SER A 330 -11.97 -1.59 10.93
C SER A 330 -11.19 -1.87 9.64
N GLY A 331 -10.11 -1.13 9.41
CA GLY A 331 -9.30 -1.23 8.21
C GLY A 331 -8.74 0.11 7.75
N SER A 332 -8.67 0.35 6.44
CA SER A 332 -8.24 1.64 5.87
C SER A 332 -9.28 2.22 4.92
N ILE A 333 -9.49 3.53 5.01
CA ILE A 333 -10.41 4.30 4.16
C ILE A 333 -9.61 5.26 3.29
N GLN A 334 -9.75 5.10 1.98
CA GLN A 334 -9.23 5.99 0.96
C GLN A 334 -10.39 6.64 0.22
N THR A 335 -10.52 7.96 0.31
CA THR A 335 -11.61 8.65 -0.36
C THR A 335 -11.20 9.95 -1.04
N GLY A 336 -11.76 10.21 -2.22
CA GLY A 336 -11.63 11.49 -2.91
C GLY A 336 -12.27 12.66 -2.15
N GLY A 337 -13.13 12.36 -1.18
CA GLY A 337 -13.82 13.34 -0.34
C GLY A 337 -14.99 12.71 0.38
N PHE A 338 -15.72 13.50 1.15
CA PHE A 338 -17.00 13.04 1.69
C PHE A 338 -18.14 13.63 0.83
N SER A 339 -19.32 13.00 0.81
CA SER A 339 -20.46 13.53 0.03
C SER A 339 -20.94 14.87 0.61
N ALA A 340 -21.96 15.54 0.04
CA ALA A 340 -22.32 16.95 0.29
C ALA A 340 -22.46 17.42 1.77
N ASP A 341 -22.55 16.52 2.75
CA ASP A 341 -22.52 16.85 4.19
C ASP A 341 -21.12 16.72 4.83
N ASN A 342 -20.12 16.29 4.07
CA ASN A 342 -18.76 15.91 4.44
C ASN A 342 -18.63 15.05 5.72
N THR A 343 -19.69 14.36 6.13
CA THR A 343 -19.79 13.90 7.52
C THR A 343 -19.61 12.39 7.67
N ILE A 344 -18.68 11.97 8.53
CA ILE A 344 -18.75 10.68 9.21
C ILE A 344 -19.81 10.82 10.30
N GLY A 345 -21.00 10.30 10.04
CA GLY A 345 -22.21 10.49 10.81
C GLY A 345 -22.13 9.99 12.25
N ASN A 346 -23.12 10.41 13.03
CA ASN A 346 -23.10 10.25 14.49
C ASN A 346 -22.97 8.78 14.94
N ASN A 347 -22.33 8.61 16.09
CA ASN A 347 -22.12 7.32 16.77
C ASN A 347 -21.37 6.29 15.91
N SER A 348 -20.51 6.73 14.98
CA SER A 348 -19.70 5.82 14.18
C SER A 348 -18.33 5.59 14.82
N SER A 349 -17.75 4.42 14.60
CA SER A 349 -16.42 4.05 15.07
C SER A 349 -15.56 3.57 13.90
N ILE A 350 -14.39 4.15 13.73
CA ILE A 350 -13.40 3.74 12.72
C ILE A 350 -12.13 3.33 13.47
N THR A 351 -11.58 2.17 13.14
CA THR A 351 -10.31 1.70 13.70
C THR A 351 -9.36 1.37 12.57
N TYR A 352 -8.19 2.01 12.55
CA TYR A 352 -7.13 1.64 11.62
C TYR A 352 -6.61 0.25 11.95
N ASP A 353 -6.61 -0.64 10.95
CA ASP A 353 -6.02 -1.96 11.06
C ASP A 353 -5.46 -2.40 9.70
N PRO A 354 -4.13 -2.33 9.49
CA PRO A 354 -3.52 -2.70 8.22
C PRO A 354 -3.60 -4.20 7.93
N SER A 355 -3.94 -5.05 8.91
CA SER A 355 -4.09 -6.49 8.66
C SER A 355 -5.30 -6.83 7.78
N TYR A 356 -6.21 -5.87 7.59
CA TYR A 356 -7.35 -5.98 6.67
C TYR A 356 -7.11 -5.39 5.27
N LEU A 357 -5.89 -4.92 4.98
CA LEU A 357 -5.49 -4.61 3.60
C LEU A 357 -5.34 -5.91 2.80
N PRO A 358 -5.81 -5.96 1.54
CA PRO A 358 -5.81 -7.21 0.79
C PRO A 358 -4.40 -7.68 0.44
N ASP A 359 -4.09 -8.97 0.60
CA ASP A 359 -2.78 -9.51 0.16
C ASP A 359 -2.58 -9.40 -1.36
N VAL A 360 -3.68 -9.39 -2.12
CA VAL A 360 -3.70 -9.24 -3.57
C VAL A 360 -4.56 -8.04 -3.92
N LEU A 361 -3.94 -7.03 -4.53
CA LEU A 361 -4.64 -5.84 -4.97
C LEU A 361 -5.76 -6.20 -5.97
N PRO A 362 -6.95 -5.61 -5.83
CA PRO A 362 -8.01 -5.78 -6.79
C PRO A 362 -7.62 -5.20 -8.15
N PRO A 363 -8.17 -5.74 -9.26
CA PRO A 363 -7.84 -5.26 -10.60
C PRO A 363 -8.02 -3.75 -10.75
N GLY A 364 -7.04 -3.08 -11.35
CA GLY A 364 -7.09 -1.66 -11.67
C GLY A 364 -6.74 -0.72 -10.51
N LEU A 365 -6.68 -1.19 -9.26
CA LEU A 365 -6.23 -0.35 -8.16
C LEU A 365 -4.71 -0.19 -8.22
N ASP A 366 -4.27 1.00 -8.60
CA ASP A 366 -2.88 1.42 -8.52
C ASP A 366 -2.66 2.17 -7.21
N VAL A 367 -2.10 1.44 -6.25
CA VAL A 367 -1.75 1.93 -4.92
C VAL A 367 -0.36 2.57 -4.89
N GLY A 368 0.34 2.61 -6.03
CA GLY A 368 1.74 3.03 -6.09
C GLY A 368 2.67 2.08 -5.33
N TYR A 369 3.95 2.44 -5.29
CA TYR A 369 4.92 1.82 -4.39
C TYR A 369 5.64 2.93 -3.65
N SER A 370 5.72 2.85 -2.33
CA SER A 370 6.56 3.75 -1.54
C SER A 370 7.83 3.04 -1.09
N LEU A 371 8.85 3.83 -0.82
CA LEU A 371 10.10 3.30 -0.29
C LEU A 371 9.87 2.96 1.19
N ALA A 372 10.08 1.70 1.59
CA ALA A 372 9.86 1.32 2.98
C ALA A 372 10.82 2.09 3.92
N GLU A 373 10.36 2.47 5.11
CA GLU A 373 11.25 3.00 6.14
C GLU A 373 12.36 1.98 6.47
N ASP A 374 13.60 2.46 6.64
CA ASP A 374 14.79 1.62 6.84
C ASP A 374 15.01 0.54 5.75
N SER A 375 14.48 0.75 4.54
CA SER A 375 14.59 -0.18 3.42
C SER A 375 16.03 -0.40 2.93
N TRP A 376 16.88 0.63 3.03
CA TRP A 376 18.25 0.57 2.52
C TRP A 376 19.15 -0.23 3.47
N LYS A 377 19.83 -1.23 2.92
CA LYS A 377 20.87 -1.97 3.65
C LYS A 377 21.97 -2.49 2.73
N GLU A 378 23.18 -2.54 3.29
CA GLU A 378 24.30 -3.31 2.76
C GLU A 378 24.22 -4.75 3.32
N LEU A 379 24.27 -5.75 2.45
CA LEU A 379 24.11 -7.18 2.78
C LEU A 379 25.43 -7.88 3.11
#